data_AF-A0A931ZLZ1-F1
#
_entry.id   AF-A0A931ZLZ1-F1
#
_cell.length_a   1.000
_cell.length_b   1.000
_cell.length_c   1.000
_cell.angle_alpha   90.00
_cell.angle_beta   90.00
_cell.angle_gamma   90.00
#
_symmetry.space_group_name_H-M   'P 1'
#
loop_
_entity.id
_entity.type
_entity.pdbx_description
1 polymer ?
#
loop_
_entity_poly.entity_id
_entity_poly.type
_entity_poly.pdbx_seq_one_letter_code
_entity_poly.pdbx_strand_id
1 'polypeptide(L)'
;AIIIDDVISTGGTIIESARALKEKGVKKVIVCATHGVFAASAIEDLEKSQIDKIFVTDTIAKDIKSQKIEKVSVAALIADCLKKEI
;
A
#
# COMPACT_ATOMS: atom_id res chain seq x y z
N ALA A 1 7.99 -11.84 2.10
CA ALA A 1 8.64 -10.53 2.32
C ALA A 1 7.56 -9.48 2.55
N ILE A 2 7.86 -8.49 3.38
CA ILE A 2 7.02 -7.31 3.59
C ILE A 2 7.85 -6.11 3.13
N ILE A 3 7.29 -5.33 2.21
CA ILE A 3 7.85 -4.05 1.77
C ILE A 3 7.07 -2.97 2.51
N ILE A 4 7.78 -2.05 3.15
CA ILE A 4 7.21 -0.95 3.90
C ILE A 4 7.67 0.34 3.24
N ASP A 5 6.73 1.24 3.00
CA ASP A 5 7.00 2.59 2.50
C ASP A 5 6.08 3.59 3.23
N ASP A 6 6.31 4.88 3.06
CA ASP A 6 5.38 5.90 3.54
C ASP A 6 4.27 6.20 2.52
N VAL A 7 4.62 6.26 1.23
CA VAL A 7 3.74 6.70 0.15
C VAL A 7 3.83 5.77 -1.06
N ILE A 8 2.68 5.37 -1.62
CA ILE A 8 2.60 4.76 -2.94
C ILE A 8 2.05 5.78 -3.93
N SER A 9 2.93 6.39 -4.73
CA SER A 9 2.56 7.32 -5.80
C SER A 9 2.28 6.59 -7.11
N THR A 10 3.30 6.34 -7.95
CA THR A 10 3.14 5.60 -9.22
C THR A 10 3.22 4.08 -9.04
N GLY A 11 3.78 3.61 -7.91
CA GLY A 11 3.95 2.18 -7.63
C GLY A 11 5.17 1.51 -8.30
N GLY A 12 5.89 2.21 -9.19
CA GLY A 12 7.01 1.62 -9.95
C GLY A 12 8.08 0.97 -9.06
N THR A 13 8.55 1.67 -8.03
CA THR A 13 9.59 1.17 -7.11
C THR A 13 9.18 -0.11 -6.39
N ILE A 14 7.95 -0.18 -5.89
CA ILE A 14 7.46 -1.35 -5.14
C ILE A 14 7.15 -2.53 -6.07
N ILE A 15 6.70 -2.28 -7.30
CA ILE A 15 6.49 -3.31 -8.32
C ILE A 15 7.82 -3.96 -8.67
N GLU A 16 8.85 -3.17 -8.93
CA GLU A 16 10.17 -3.65 -9.28
C GLU A 16 10.83 -4.41 -8.11
N SER A 17 10.67 -3.89 -6.89
CA SER A 17 11.13 -4.58 -5.67
C SER A 17 10.42 -5.93 -5.48
N ALA A 18 9.11 -5.98 -5.71
CA ALA A 18 8.35 -7.22 -5.64
C ALA A 18 8.80 -8.24 -6.70
N ARG A 19 9.06 -7.79 -7.94
CA ARG A 19 9.61 -8.62 -9.01
C ARG A 19 10.95 -9.23 -8.59
N ALA A 20 11.89 -8.41 -8.13
CA ALA A 20 13.21 -8.86 -7.68
C ALA A 20 13.13 -9.87 -6.50
N LEU A 21 12.17 -9.69 -5.58
CA LEU A 21 11.94 -10.64 -4.49
C LEU A 21 11.38 -11.97 -5.01
N LYS A 22 10.41 -11.94 -5.92
CA LYS A 22 9.83 -13.15 -6.53
C LYS A 22 10.89 -13.94 -7.31
N GLU A 23 11.78 -13.28 -8.03
CA GLU A 23 12.92 -13.91 -8.74
C GLU A 23 13.88 -14.63 -7.79
N LYS A 24 14.03 -14.13 -6.56
CA LYS A 24 14.80 -14.80 -5.50
C LYS A 24 14.04 -15.93 -4.79
N GLY A 25 12.87 -16.34 -5.32
CA GLY A 25 12.07 -17.44 -4.77
C GLY A 25 11.20 -17.08 -3.58
N VAL A 26 10.97 -15.78 -3.31
CA VAL A 26 10.05 -15.37 -2.25
C VAL A 26 8.62 -15.76 -2.65
N LYS A 27 7.96 -16.58 -1.82
CA LYS A 27 6.61 -17.08 -2.13
C LYS A 27 5.54 -15.98 -2.11
N LYS A 28 5.60 -15.09 -1.11
CA LYS A 28 4.61 -14.04 -0.90
C LYS A 28 5.27 -12.69 -0.64
N VAL A 29 4.81 -11.64 -1.33
CA VAL A 29 5.21 -10.24 -1.18
C VAL A 29 3.97 -9.43 -0.80
N ILE A 30 4.03 -8.85 0.39
CA ILE A 30 3.01 -7.92 0.89
C ILE A 30 3.64 -6.53 0.92
N VAL A 31 2.89 -5.52 0.52
CA VAL A 31 3.29 -4.12 0.62
C VAL A 31 2.39 -3.43 1.63
N CYS A 32 2.96 -2.58 2.49
CA CYS A 32 2.18 -1.62 3.25
C CYS A 32 2.76 -0.21 3.12
N ALA A 33 1.87 0.77 3.02
CA ALA A 33 2.25 2.17 3.08
C ALA A 33 1.21 3.00 3.84
N THR A 34 1.62 4.14 4.39
CA THR A 34 0.68 5.04 5.04
C THR A 34 -0.25 5.63 4.00
N HIS A 35 0.29 6.24 2.94
CA HIS A 35 -0.48 7.05 1.99
C HIS A 35 -0.59 6.37 0.62
N GLY A 36 -1.81 6.04 0.21
CA GLY A 36 -2.12 5.55 -1.14
C GLY A 36 -2.48 6.67 -2.10
N VAL A 37 -1.48 7.37 -2.66
CA VAL A 37 -1.71 8.45 -3.65
C VAL A 37 -2.21 7.88 -4.98
N PHE A 38 -1.59 6.80 -5.45
CA PHE A 38 -1.95 6.08 -6.67
C PHE A 38 -2.11 7.01 -7.90
N ALA A 39 -1.05 7.71 -8.28
CA ALA A 39 -1.03 8.62 -9.42
C ALA A 39 -1.08 7.88 -10.77
N ALA A 40 -1.62 8.52 -11.81
CA ALA A 40 -1.73 7.95 -13.15
C ALA A 40 -2.38 6.56 -13.16
N SER A 41 -1.74 5.56 -13.78
CA SER A 41 -2.21 4.17 -13.90
C SER A 41 -1.79 3.26 -12.73
N ALA A 42 -1.39 3.83 -11.58
CA ALA A 42 -0.80 3.05 -10.50
C ALA A 42 -1.68 1.89 -10.02
N ILE A 43 -3.01 2.06 -9.95
CA ILE A 43 -3.92 0.99 -9.49
C ILE A 43 -3.89 -0.16 -10.49
N GLU A 44 -3.99 0.12 -11.79
CA GLU A 44 -3.96 -0.88 -12.85
C GLU A 44 -2.61 -1.62 -12.89
N ASP A 45 -1.52 -0.89 -12.72
CA ASP A 45 -0.17 -1.45 -12.75
C ASP A 45 0.10 -2.33 -11.51
N LEU A 46 -0.35 -1.90 -10.34
CA LEU A 46 -0.29 -2.69 -9.11
C LEU A 46 -1.16 -3.95 -9.19
N GLU A 47 -2.33 -3.86 -9.82
CA GLU A 47 -3.20 -5.02 -10.04
C GLU A 47 -2.52 -6.07 -10.93
N LYS A 48 -1.77 -5.65 -11.96
CA LYS A 48 -1.02 -6.55 -12.86
C LYS A 48 0.31 -7.04 -12.28
N SER A 49 0.80 -6.42 -11.22
CA SER A 49 2.09 -6.75 -10.61
C SER A 49 2.12 -8.12 -9.94
N GLN A 50 3.30 -8.58 -9.56
CA GLN A 50 3.48 -9.82 -8.78
C GLN A 50 3.26 -9.63 -7.26
N ILE A 51 2.78 -8.46 -6.82
CA ILE A 51 2.45 -8.22 -5.41
C ILE A 51 1.19 -9.02 -5.03
N ASP A 52 1.21 -9.67 -3.87
CA ASP A 52 0.09 -10.51 -3.41
C ASP A 52 -1.00 -9.70 -2.68
N LYS A 53 -0.59 -8.68 -1.91
CA LYS A 53 -1.52 -7.80 -1.19
C LYS A 53 -0.85 -6.46 -0.88
N ILE A 54 -1.64 -5.40 -0.93
CA ILE A 54 -1.23 -4.02 -0.63
C ILE A 54 -2.16 -3.50 0.45
N PHE A 55 -1.58 -3.01 1.55
CA PHE A 55 -2.32 -2.32 2.60
C PHE A 55 -1.95 -0.85 2.59
N VAL A 56 -2.94 0.03 2.49
CA VAL A 56 -2.77 1.46 2.71
C VAL A 56 -3.71 1.94 3.79
N THR A 57 -3.44 3.10 4.39
CA THR A 57 -4.42 3.69 5.31
C THR A 57 -5.48 4.50 4.56
N ASP A 58 -6.56 4.84 5.24
CA ASP A 58 -7.58 5.77 4.77
C ASP A 58 -7.17 7.26 4.90
N THR A 59 -5.87 7.56 5.11
CA THR A 59 -5.34 8.94 5.14
C THR A 59 -5.59 9.74 3.87
N ILE A 60 -5.82 9.08 2.73
CA ILE A 60 -6.25 9.70 1.48
C ILE A 60 -7.61 9.13 1.10
N ALA A 61 -8.61 10.01 1.01
CA ALA A 61 -9.96 9.66 0.60
C ALA A 61 -10.00 9.42 -0.93
N LYS A 62 -9.75 8.17 -1.32
CA LYS A 62 -9.83 7.71 -2.71
C LYS A 62 -10.69 6.46 -2.81
N ASP A 63 -11.54 6.39 -3.83
CA ASP A 63 -12.23 5.17 -4.19
C ASP A 63 -11.24 4.25 -4.91
N ILE A 64 -11.06 3.05 -4.38
CA ILE A 64 -10.06 2.09 -4.86
C ILE A 64 -10.81 0.83 -5.25
N LYS A 65 -10.81 0.52 -6.55
CA LYS A 65 -11.38 -0.70 -7.10
C LYS A 65 -10.25 -1.64 -7.47
N SER A 66 -9.84 -2.48 -6.53
CA SER A 66 -8.75 -3.45 -6.68
C SER A 66 -9.00 -4.64 -5.76
N GLN A 67 -8.58 -5.84 -6.18
CA GLN A 67 -8.65 -7.03 -5.32
C GLN A 67 -7.42 -7.12 -4.40
N LYS A 68 -6.31 -6.52 -4.82
CA LYS A 68 -5.03 -6.52 -4.10
C LYS A 68 -4.91 -5.43 -3.05
N ILE A 69 -5.53 -4.27 -3.27
CA ILE A 69 -5.40 -3.10 -2.38
C ILE A 69 -6.51 -3.10 -1.33
N GLU A 70 -6.13 -2.92 -0.08
CA GLU A 70 -7.03 -2.84 1.07
C GLU A 70 -6.73 -1.60 1.90
N LYS A 71 -7.80 -0.92 2.36
CA LYS A 71 -7.70 0.26 3.22
C LYS A 71 -7.83 -0.15 4.68
N VAL A 72 -6.92 0.34 5.52
CA VAL A 72 -6.95 0.21 6.97
C VAL A 72 -7.25 1.56 7.58
N SER A 73 -8.24 1.63 8.47
CA SER A 73 -8.57 2.93 9.08
C SER A 73 -7.53 3.38 10.09
N VAL A 74 -7.07 4.63 9.97
CA VAL A 74 -6.21 5.29 10.96
C VAL A 74 -7.02 6.12 11.97
N ALA A 75 -8.35 6.18 11.82
CA ALA A 75 -9.20 7.05 12.64
C ALA A 75 -9.07 6.79 14.15
N ALA A 76 -9.00 5.53 14.57
CA ALA A 76 -8.82 5.17 15.98
C ALA A 76 -7.48 5.70 16.54
N LEU A 77 -6.39 5.56 15.78
CA LEU A 77 -5.07 6.05 16.17
C LEU A 77 -5.07 7.58 16.30
N ILE A 78 -5.65 8.29 15.34
CA ILE A 78 -5.74 9.75 15.39
C ILE A 78 -6.60 10.19 16.58
N ALA A 79 -7.76 9.56 16.80
CA ALA A 79 -8.63 9.87 17.92
C ALA A 79 -7.94 9.68 19.27
N ASP A 80 -7.15 8.61 19.43
CA ASP A 80 -6.41 8.35 20.66
C ASP A 80 -5.26 9.34 20.88
N CYS A 81 -4.62 9.84 19.81
CA CYS A 81 -3.66 10.93 19.92
C CYS A 81 -4.34 12.23 20.36
N LEU A 82 -5.47 12.60 19.75
CA LEU A 82 -6.19 13.83 20.11
C LEU A 82 -6.68 13.82 21.57
N LYS A 83 -7.16 12.69 22.08
CA LYS A 83 -7.56 12.53 23.50
C LYS A 83 -6.42 12.76 24.50
N LYS A 84 -5.16 12.64 24.10
CA LYS A 84 -4.01 12.86 24.98
C LYS A 84 -3.58 14.33 25.02
N GLU A 85 -3.93 15.09 23.99
CA GLU A 85 -3.57 16.50 23.81
C GLU A 85 -4.66 17.46 24.32
N ILE A 86 -5.86 16.95 24.61
CA ILE A 86 -7.02 17.68 25.15
C ILE A 86 -7.28 17.22 26.58
#